data_AF-A0A371B7P7-F1
#
_entry.id   AF-A0A371B7P7-F1
#
_cell.length_a   1.000
_cell.length_b   1.000
_cell.length_c   1.000
_cell.angle_alpha   90.00
_cell.angle_beta   90.00
_cell.angle_gamma   90.00
#
_symmetry.space_group_name_H-M   'P 1'
#
loop_
_entity.id
_entity.type
_entity.pdbx_description
1 polymer ?
#
loop_
_entity_poly.entity_id
_entity_poly.type
_entity_poly.pdbx_seq_one_letter_code
_entity_poly.pdbx_strand_id
1 'polypeptide(L)'
;MRSPVVTKAKATQTARDKAIEAAVSQFMKSIDHATRREIEKRLRKALADGVVKPGDSITAGMGLKSPDADLDVAVFGKIKL
;
A
#
# COMPACT_ATOMS: atom_id res chain seq x y z
N MET A 1 20.11 -33.48 21.65
CA MET A 1 20.11 -33.50 20.16
C MET A 1 18.77 -32.93 19.69
N ARG A 2 18.75 -31.83 18.91
CA ARG A 2 17.49 -31.24 18.39
C ARG A 2 17.05 -32.04 17.16
N SER A 3 15.78 -32.48 17.13
CA SER A 3 15.25 -33.32 16.05
C SER A 3 15.26 -32.59 14.69
N PRO A 4 15.74 -33.24 13.61
CA PRO A 4 15.88 -32.63 12.28
C PRO A 4 14.56 -32.18 11.64
N VAL A 5 13.41 -32.70 12.13
CA VAL A 5 12.06 -32.29 11.69
C VAL A 5 11.73 -30.86 12.12
N VAL A 6 12.13 -30.46 13.33
CA VAL A 6 11.87 -29.11 13.88
C VAL A 6 12.66 -28.04 13.12
N THR A 7 13.88 -28.38 12.70
CA THR A 7 14.75 -27.47 11.94
C THR A 7 14.25 -27.23 10.52
N LYS A 8 13.73 -28.27 9.84
CA LYS A 8 13.15 -28.15 8.49
C LYS A 8 11.85 -27.34 8.49
N ALA A 9 10.94 -27.60 9.43
CA ALA A 9 9.67 -26.88 9.53
C ALA A 9 9.87 -25.37 9.74
N LYS A 10 10.81 -24.98 10.61
CA LYS A 10 11.14 -23.57 10.87
C LYS A 10 11.75 -22.89 9.65
N ALA A 11 12.65 -23.57 8.92
CA ALA A 11 13.25 -23.03 7.69
C ALA A 11 12.21 -22.83 6.57
N THR A 12 11.26 -23.76 6.42
CA THR A 12 10.17 -23.64 5.43
C THR A 12 9.19 -22.52 5.77
N GLN A 13 8.90 -22.31 7.06
CA GLN A 13 8.08 -21.19 7.53
C GLN A 13 8.74 -19.84 7.19
N THR A 14 10.03 -19.68 7.50
CA THR A 14 10.76 -18.44 7.17
C THR A 14 10.85 -18.17 5.67
N ALA A 15 10.90 -19.20 4.82
CA ALA A 15 10.88 -19.02 3.36
C ALA A 15 9.51 -18.54 2.85
N ARG A 16 8.41 -19.04 3.43
CA ARG A 16 7.06 -18.60 3.09
C ARG A 16 6.81 -17.15 3.49
N ASP A 17 7.23 -16.76 4.69
CA ASP A 17 7.07 -15.39 5.18
C ASP A 17 7.79 -14.38 4.26
N LYS A 18 9.00 -14.71 3.81
CA LYS A 18 9.75 -13.90 2.85
C LYS A 18 9.07 -13.79 1.48
N ALA A 19 8.43 -14.87 1.02
CA ALA A 19 7.70 -14.84 -0.25
C ALA A 19 6.46 -13.93 -0.15
N ILE A 20 5.74 -13.99 0.99
CA ILE A 20 4.61 -13.10 1.27
C ILE A 20 5.09 -11.64 1.31
N GLU A 21 6.16 -11.36 2.07
CA GLU A 21 6.74 -10.02 2.16
C GLU A 21 7.15 -9.47 0.79
N ALA A 22 7.82 -10.28 -0.03
CA ALA A 22 8.23 -9.89 -1.37
C ALA A 22 7.02 -9.58 -2.28
N ALA A 23 5.98 -10.42 -2.26
CA ALA A 23 4.78 -10.22 -3.06
C ALA A 23 4.01 -8.96 -2.65
N VAL A 24 3.82 -8.75 -1.34
CA VAL A 24 3.17 -7.54 -0.81
C VAL A 24 3.98 -6.30 -1.16
N SER A 25 5.31 -6.33 -0.97
CA SER A 25 6.20 -5.21 -1.32
C SER A 25 6.12 -4.83 -2.80
N GLN A 26 6.12 -5.84 -3.69
CA GLN A 26 6.00 -5.62 -5.12
C GLN A 26 4.63 -5.02 -5.50
N PHE A 27 3.55 -5.52 -4.91
CA PHE A 27 2.22 -4.97 -5.11
C PHE A 27 2.12 -3.51 -4.66
N MET A 28 2.61 -3.19 -3.46
CA MET A 28 2.60 -1.82 -2.94
C MET A 28 3.41 -0.84 -3.81
N LYS A 29 4.55 -1.26 -4.36
CA LYS A 29 5.33 -0.45 -5.33
C LYS A 29 4.52 -0.15 -6.59
N SER A 30 3.76 -1.12 -7.09
CA SER A 30 2.90 -0.91 -8.27
C SER A 30 1.77 0.09 -7.99
N ILE A 31 1.15 0.01 -6.81
CA ILE A 31 0.11 0.94 -6.36
C ILE A 31 0.70 2.35 -6.24
N ASP A 32 1.84 2.51 -5.58
CA ASP A 32 2.44 3.83 -5.32
C ASP A 32 2.65 4.61 -6.62
N HIS A 33 3.25 3.99 -7.64
CA HIS A 33 3.51 4.65 -8.93
C HIS A 33 2.22 5.05 -9.67
N ALA A 34 1.23 4.16 -9.76
CA ALA A 34 -0.02 4.44 -10.48
C ALA A 34 -0.87 5.48 -9.72
N THR A 35 -0.99 5.30 -8.41
CA THR A 35 -1.79 6.17 -7.52
C THR A 35 -1.22 7.57 -7.49
N ARG A 36 0.11 7.71 -7.34
CA ARG A 36 0.78 9.02 -7.38
C ARG A 36 0.50 9.78 -8.67
N ARG A 37 0.64 9.12 -9.83
CA ARG A 37 0.40 9.75 -11.14
C ARG A 37 -1.04 10.25 -11.27
N GLU A 38 -2.01 9.46 -10.84
CA GLU A 38 -3.42 9.86 -10.92
C GLU A 38 -3.74 10.99 -9.93
N ILE A 39 -3.21 10.94 -8.69
CA ILE A 39 -3.37 12.03 -7.71
C ILE A 39 -2.80 13.33 -8.27
N GLU A 40 -1.54 13.33 -8.76
CA GLU A 40 -0.92 14.53 -9.33
C GLU A 40 -1.74 15.10 -10.49
N LYS A 41 -2.22 14.25 -11.40
CA LYS A 41 -3.07 14.66 -12.52
C LYS A 41 -4.36 15.34 -12.05
N ARG A 42 -5.05 14.75 -11.06
CA ARG A 42 -6.30 15.29 -10.51
C ARG A 42 -6.09 16.60 -9.76
N LEU A 43 -5.03 16.70 -8.97
CA LEU A 43 -4.70 17.92 -8.23
C LEU A 43 -4.30 19.06 -9.17
N ARG A 44 -3.51 18.79 -10.23
CA ARG A 44 -3.18 19.81 -11.25
C ARG A 44 -4.44 20.34 -11.94
N LYS A 45 -5.38 19.45 -12.28
CA LYS A 45 -6.66 19.86 -12.84
C LYS A 45 -7.46 20.70 -11.84
N ALA A 46 -7.60 20.25 -10.59
CA ALA A 46 -8.33 20.98 -9.56
C ALA A 46 -7.75 22.37 -9.27
N LEU A 47 -6.42 22.51 -9.32
CA LEU A 47 -5.73 23.81 -9.23
C LEU A 47 -6.06 24.71 -10.42
N ALA A 48 -6.00 24.17 -11.65
CA ALA A 48 -6.32 24.92 -12.86
C ALA A 48 -7.80 25.37 -12.91
N ASP A 49 -8.69 24.52 -12.41
CA ASP A 49 -10.13 24.79 -12.32
C ASP A 49 -10.47 25.69 -11.10
N GLY A 50 -9.49 26.02 -10.24
CA GLY A 50 -9.67 26.86 -9.05
C GLY A 50 -10.45 26.21 -7.90
N VAL A 51 -10.69 24.90 -7.97
CA VAL A 51 -11.43 24.11 -6.96
C VAL A 51 -10.63 24.01 -5.67
N VAL A 52 -9.30 23.93 -5.79
CA VAL A 52 -8.35 23.93 -4.67
C VAL A 52 -7.30 25.01 -4.92
N LYS A 53 -6.71 25.54 -3.85
CA LYS A 53 -5.74 26.64 -3.89
C LYS A 53 -4.38 26.21 -3.34
N PRO A 54 -3.29 26.88 -3.74
CA PRO A 54 -2.00 26.73 -3.07
C PRO A 54 -2.13 26.98 -1.56
N GLY A 55 -1.56 26.11 -0.72
CA GLY A 55 -1.67 26.18 0.74
C GLY A 55 -2.87 25.42 1.34
N ASP A 56 -3.81 24.93 0.52
CA ASP A 56 -4.91 24.11 1.02
C ASP A 56 -4.42 22.76 1.57
N SER A 57 -5.14 22.25 2.58
CA SER A 57 -4.94 20.90 3.10
C SER A 57 -6.12 20.02 2.76
N ILE A 58 -5.88 19.05 1.87
CA ILE A 58 -6.89 18.14 1.34
C ILE A 58 -6.82 16.83 2.12
N THR A 59 -7.96 16.35 2.62
CA THR A 59 -8.05 15.01 3.20
C THR A 59 -8.22 13.98 2.09
N ALA A 60 -7.37 12.95 2.07
CA ALA A 60 -7.42 11.85 1.12
C ALA A 60 -7.44 10.51 1.87
N GLY A 61 -8.06 9.50 1.28
CA GLY A 61 -8.11 8.15 1.83
C GLY A 61 -7.95 7.10 0.74
N MET A 62 -7.35 5.97 1.10
CA MET A 62 -7.32 4.76 0.27
C MET A 62 -7.78 3.56 1.09
N GLY A 63 -8.55 2.68 0.46
CA GLY A 63 -9.00 1.43 1.06
C GLY A 63 -8.48 0.24 0.25
N LEU A 64 -8.04 -0.81 0.95
CA LEU A 64 -7.71 -2.11 0.39
C LEU A 64 -8.64 -3.15 1.01
N LYS A 65 -9.43 -3.83 0.18
CA LYS A 65 -10.34 -4.89 0.60
C LYS A 65 -10.05 -6.17 -0.18
N SER A 66 -9.95 -7.29 0.51
CA SER A 66 -9.84 -8.62 -0.08
C SER A 66 -10.60 -9.63 0.77
N PRO A 67 -11.82 -10.04 0.36
CA PRO A 67 -12.61 -11.03 1.10
C PRO A 67 -11.89 -12.37 1.25
N ASP A 68 -11.15 -12.80 0.22
CA ASP A 68 -10.41 -14.07 0.21
C ASP A 68 -9.29 -14.12 1.25
N ALA A 69 -8.81 -12.95 1.67
CA ALA A 69 -7.76 -12.80 2.69
C ALA A 69 -8.27 -12.22 4.02
N ASP A 70 -9.60 -12.07 4.18
CA ASP A 70 -10.24 -11.37 5.32
C ASP A 70 -9.56 -10.02 5.63
N LEU A 71 -9.25 -9.27 4.57
CA LEU A 71 -8.52 -8.01 4.66
C LEU A 71 -9.47 -6.85 4.39
N ASP A 72 -9.57 -5.93 5.36
CA ASP A 72 -10.24 -4.63 5.20
C ASP A 72 -9.40 -3.56 5.90
N VAL A 73 -8.63 -2.79 5.11
CA VAL A 73 -7.72 -1.76 5.62
C VAL A 73 -8.02 -0.45 4.93
N ALA A 74 -8.17 0.62 5.71
CA ALA A 74 -8.28 1.98 5.20
C ALA A 74 -7.18 2.86 5.79
N VAL A 75 -6.55 3.67 4.94
CA VAL A 75 -5.52 4.64 5.34
C VAL A 75 -6.00 6.02 4.92
N PHE A 76 -6.00 6.96 5.87
CA PHE A 76 -6.36 8.35 5.63
C PHE A 76 -5.17 9.26 5.92
N GLY A 77 -5.04 10.33 5.16
CA GLY A 77 -3.97 11.30 5.30
C GLY A 77 -4.37 12.67 4.78
N LYS A 78 -3.47 13.64 5.01
CA LYS A 78 -3.61 14.99 4.49
C LYS A 78 -2.56 15.25 3.41
N ILE A 79 -3.00 15.74 2.26
CA ILE A 79 -2.15 16.31 1.22
C ILE A 79 -2.10 17.82 1.46
N LYS A 80 -0.91 18.37 1.60
CA LYS A 80 -0.69 19.82 1.68
C LYS A 80 -0.23 20.30 0.30
N LEU A 81 -0.96 21.25 -0.29
CA LEU A 81 -0.68 21.81 -1.61
C LEU A 81 0.29 22.99 -1.56
#